data_AF-A0A6A3A7K5-F1
#
_entry.id   AF-A0A6A3A7K5-F1
#
_cell.length_a   1.000
_cell.length_b   1.000
_cell.length_c   1.000
_cell.angle_alpha   90.00
_cell.angle_beta   90.00
_cell.angle_gamma   90.00
#
_symmetry.space_group_name_H-M   'P 1'
#
loop_
_entity.id
_entity.type
_entity.pdbx_description
1 polymer ?
#
loop_
_entity_poly.entity_id
_entity_poly.type
_entity_poly.pdbx_seq_one_letter_code
_entity_poly.pdbx_strand_id
1 'polypeptide(L)'
;MMGCLDETRTLNYGQVFVQFSGSRSNSRRSIVKGKVVVARNPCLHPGDVLVLRDIDVPDLHHMVDCVVFPQKGSRPHPNESSGGDLDGDIYFVCWDPDLIPSKQI
;
A
#
# COMPACT_ATOMS: atom_id res chain seq x y z
N MET A 1 -4.95 -6.38 2.61
CA MET A 1 -4.49 -5.62 3.79
C MET A 1 -5.44 -4.46 3.98
N MET A 2 -5.78 -4.10 5.22
CA MET A 2 -6.64 -2.94 5.49
C MET A 2 -5.89 -1.63 5.18
N GLY A 3 -6.57 -0.65 4.60
CA GLY A 3 -6.00 0.68 4.35
C GLY A 3 -5.92 1.53 5.63
N CYS A 4 -4.80 2.23 5.82
CA CYS A 4 -4.62 3.20 6.90
C CYS A 4 -3.98 4.49 6.38
N LEU A 5 -4.16 5.59 7.10
CA LEU A 5 -3.51 6.87 6.80
C LEU A 5 -2.17 6.99 7.53
N ASP A 6 -1.19 7.58 6.88
CA ASP A 6 0.04 8.06 7.54
C ASP A 6 -0.23 9.33 8.36
N GLU A 7 -0.42 9.15 9.67
CA GLU A 7 -0.59 10.27 10.61
C GLU A 7 0.71 11.02 10.92
N THR A 8 1.88 10.43 10.65
CA THR A 8 3.19 11.07 10.91
C THR A 8 3.58 12.05 9.80
N ARG A 9 2.86 12.03 8.67
CA ARG A 9 3.10 12.89 7.50
C ARG A 9 4.46 12.65 6.85
N THR A 10 5.02 11.46 6.99
CA THR A 10 6.36 11.13 6.50
C THR A 10 6.34 10.71 5.04
N LEU A 11 5.38 9.87 4.65
CA LEU A 11 5.24 9.36 3.28
C LEU A 11 4.92 10.50 2.30
N ASN A 12 5.53 10.43 1.12
CA ASN A 12 5.23 11.31 -0.02
C ASN A 12 4.24 10.62 -0.97
N TYR A 13 3.61 11.40 -1.82
CA TYR A 13 2.74 10.87 -2.87
C TYR A 13 3.51 9.85 -3.75
N GLY A 14 2.87 8.74 -4.07
CA GLY A 14 3.48 7.58 -4.74
C GLY A 14 4.21 6.61 -3.80
N GLN A 15 4.28 6.89 -2.50
CA GLN A 15 4.90 6.01 -1.50
C GLN A 15 3.84 5.36 -0.61
N VAL A 16 4.15 4.18 -0.10
CA VAL A 16 3.39 3.49 0.95
C VAL A 16 4.34 2.94 2.00
N PHE A 17 3.80 2.54 3.14
CA PHE A 17 4.49 1.68 4.10
C PHE A 17 3.70 0.38 4.27
N VAL A 18 4.36 -0.76 4.06
CA VAL A 18 3.77 -2.08 4.24
C VAL A 18 4.68 -2.94 5.12
N GLN A 19 4.13 -3.36 6.26
CA GLN A 19 4.77 -4.30 7.16
C GLN A 19 3.81 -5.44 7.47
N PHE A 20 4.29 -6.67 7.39
CA PHE A 20 3.47 -7.87 7.63
C PHE A 20 4.09 -8.78 8.68
N SER A 21 3.24 -9.48 9.41
CA SER A 21 3.62 -10.50 10.36
C SER A 21 4.08 -11.78 9.65
N GLY A 22 5.15 -12.39 10.16
CA GLY A 22 5.57 -13.72 9.73
C GLY A 22 4.59 -14.81 10.16
N SER A 23 4.83 -16.05 9.71
CA SER A 23 4.07 -17.23 10.15
C SER A 23 3.93 -17.30 11.68
N ARG A 24 2.86 -17.92 12.19
CA ARG A 24 2.61 -18.11 13.64
C ARG A 24 3.80 -18.69 14.43
N SER A 25 4.73 -19.38 13.77
CA SER A 25 5.95 -19.92 14.38
C SER A 25 7.13 -18.94 14.43
N ASN A 26 7.08 -17.86 13.65
CA ASN A 26 8.15 -16.89 13.48
C ASN A 26 7.58 -15.47 13.66
N SER A 27 7.67 -14.96 14.89
CA SER A 27 7.19 -13.62 15.29
C SER A 27 7.98 -12.46 14.67
N ARG A 28 8.73 -12.70 13.59
CA ARG A 28 9.47 -11.66 12.87
C ARG A 28 8.50 -10.86 12.00
N ARG A 29 8.63 -9.54 12.07
CA ARG A 29 7.99 -8.61 11.15
C ARG A 29 8.88 -8.45 9.93
N SER A 30 8.28 -8.30 8.77
CA SER A 30 8.99 -8.06 7.52
C SER A 30 8.39 -6.85 6.81
N ILE A 31 9.27 -6.03 6.26
CA ILE A 31 8.93 -4.82 5.52
C ILE A 31 9.33 -5.08 4.08
N VAL A 32 8.42 -4.82 3.14
CA VAL A 32 8.74 -4.88 1.72
C VAL A 32 9.53 -3.62 1.36
N LYS A 33 10.46 -3.72 0.41
CA LYS A 33 11.19 -2.54 -0.09
C LYS A 33 11.15 -2.55 -1.61
N GLY A 34 10.72 -1.44 -2.20
CA GLY A 34 10.69 -1.29 -3.66
C GLY A 34 9.28 -1.15 -4.21
N LYS A 35 9.08 -1.60 -5.45
CA LYS A 35 7.81 -1.44 -6.15
C LYS A 35 6.78 -2.41 -5.58
N VAL A 36 5.57 -1.92 -5.38
CA VAL A 36 4.41 -2.71 -4.95
C VAL A 36 3.21 -2.36 -5.82
N VAL A 37 2.41 -3.37 -6.13
CA VAL A 37 1.08 -3.22 -6.72
C VAL A 37 0.06 -3.12 -5.60
N VAL A 38 -0.80 -2.11 -5.68
CA VAL A 38 -1.93 -1.91 -4.76
C VAL A 38 -3.20 -1.77 -5.59
N ALA A 39 -4.22 -2.58 -5.30
CA ALA A 39 -5.51 -2.52 -5.98
C ALA A 39 -6.65 -2.83 -5.02
N ARG A 40 -7.81 -2.20 -5.23
CA ARG A 40 -9.06 -2.50 -4.54
C ARG A 40 -10.01 -3.24 -5.47
N ASN A 41 -10.76 -4.20 -4.93
CA ASN A 41 -11.82 -4.86 -5.67
C ASN A 41 -13.17 -4.12 -5.49
N PRO A 42 -13.99 -4.01 -6.54
CA PRO A 42 -13.72 -4.44 -7.91
C PRO A 42 -12.72 -3.53 -8.64
N CYS A 43 -11.84 -4.11 -9.47
CA CYS A 43 -10.83 -3.39 -10.26
C CYS A 43 -11.26 -3.41 -11.74
N LEU A 44 -11.83 -2.32 -12.24
CA LEU A 44 -12.53 -2.27 -13.54
C LEU A 44 -11.81 -1.44 -14.60
N HIS A 45 -10.97 -0.50 -14.16
CA HIS A 45 -10.14 0.33 -15.02
C HIS A 45 -8.66 0.01 -14.78
N PRO A 46 -7.77 0.01 -15.79
CA PRO A 46 -6.36 -0.30 -15.53
C PRO A 46 -5.68 0.69 -14.58
N GLY A 47 -6.19 1.92 -14.50
CA GLY A 47 -5.77 2.93 -13.52
C GLY A 47 -6.16 2.63 -12.07
N ASP A 48 -7.05 1.65 -11.82
CA ASP A 48 -7.37 1.20 -10.46
C ASP A 48 -6.21 0.40 -9.84
N VAL A 49 -5.29 -0.10 -10.69
CA VAL A 49 -4.06 -0.80 -10.29
C VAL A 49 -2.94 0.21 -10.10
N LEU A 50 -2.63 0.50 -8.85
CA LEU A 50 -1.60 1.46 -8.49
C LEU A 50 -0.25 0.75 -8.37
N VAL A 51 0.78 1.31 -8.98
CA VAL A 51 2.16 0.88 -8.75
C VAL A 51 2.84 1.93 -7.90
N LEU A 52 3.02 1.61 -6.63
CA LEU A 52 3.57 2.50 -5.61
C LEU A 52 4.94 2.01 -5.17
N ARG A 53 5.62 2.82 -4.35
CA ARG A 53 6.91 2.45 -3.76
C ARG A 53 6.78 2.27 -2.26
N ASP A 54 7.04 1.06 -1.79
CA ASP A 54 7.15 0.78 -0.37
C ASP A 54 8.49 1.31 0.18
N ILE A 55 8.39 2.12 1.23
CA ILE A 55 9.50 2.80 1.90
C ILE A 55 9.45 2.45 3.38
N ASP A 56 10.61 2.07 3.92
CA ASP A 56 10.78 1.83 5.34
C ASP A 56 10.74 3.14 6.15
N VAL A 57 9.74 3.28 7.02
CA VAL A 57 9.52 4.44 7.88
C VAL A 57 9.53 3.98 9.34
N PRO A 58 10.60 4.25 10.12
CA PRO A 58 10.72 3.81 11.52
C PRO A 58 9.53 4.21 12.40
N ASP A 59 9.01 5.43 12.21
CA ASP A 59 7.88 5.93 13.00
C ASP A 59 6.58 5.13 12.75
N LEU A 60 6.49 4.41 11.62
CA LEU A 60 5.34 3.58 11.25
C LEU A 60 5.54 2.09 11.60
N HIS A 61 6.63 1.68 12.23
CA HIS A 61 6.90 0.27 12.58
C HIS A 61 5.89 -0.37 13.54
N HIS A 62 5.05 0.45 14.18
CA HIS A 62 3.94 -0.02 14.99
C HIS A 62 2.72 -0.46 14.14
N MET A 63 2.64 -0.02 12.88
CA MET A 63 1.63 -0.42 11.92
C MET A 63 2.00 -1.79 11.33
N VAL A 64 1.14 -2.79 11.49
CA VAL A 64 1.38 -4.17 11.04
C VAL A 64 0.12 -4.71 10.36
N ASP A 65 0.29 -5.48 9.30
CA ASP A 65 -0.77 -6.16 8.54
C ASP A 65 -1.78 -5.20 7.87
N CYS A 66 -1.36 -3.94 7.67
CA CYS A 66 -2.07 -2.90 6.93
C CYS A 66 -1.18 -2.25 5.85
N VAL A 67 -1.80 -1.58 4.88
CA VAL A 67 -1.10 -0.70 3.95
C VAL A 67 -1.32 0.75 4.38
N VAL A 68 -0.24 1.47 4.63
CA VAL A 68 -0.30 2.86 5.08
C VAL A 68 -0.09 3.78 3.89
N PHE A 69 -1.08 4.63 3.62
CA PHE A 69 -1.11 5.58 2.51
C PHE A 69 -0.67 6.99 2.95
N PRO A 70 -0.06 7.77 2.06
CA PRO A 70 0.36 9.13 2.35
C PRO A 70 -0.86 10.05 2.45
N GLN A 71 -0.83 10.98 3.40
CA GLN A 71 -1.76 12.12 3.41
C GLN A 71 -1.38 13.22 2.39
N LYS A 72 -0.19 13.14 1.77
CA LYS A 72 0.31 14.11 0.79
C LYS A 72 -0.09 13.69 -0.62
N GLY A 73 -0.47 14.67 -1.45
CA GLY A 73 -0.79 14.44 -2.86
C GLY A 73 -1.93 15.32 -3.34
N SER A 74 -2.15 15.34 -4.65
CA SER A 74 -3.30 16.01 -5.26
C SER A 74 -4.59 15.21 -5.13
N ARG A 75 -4.49 13.88 -5.01
CA ARG A 75 -5.60 12.95 -4.87
C ARG A 75 -5.21 11.80 -3.94
N PRO A 76 -6.09 11.31 -3.06
CA PRO A 76 -5.76 10.17 -2.19
C PRO A 76 -5.61 8.88 -3.02
N HIS A 77 -4.55 8.11 -2.79
CA HIS A 77 -4.39 6.77 -3.41
C HIS A 77 -5.57 5.82 -3.17
N PRO A 78 -6.20 5.78 -1.97
CA PRO A 78 -7.45 5.03 -1.78
C PRO A 78 -8.51 5.35 -2.84
N ASN A 79 -8.67 6.63 -3.16
CA ASN A 79 -9.64 7.10 -4.14
C ASN A 79 -9.21 6.85 -5.60
N GLU A 80 -7.92 6.76 -5.87
CA GLU A 80 -7.39 6.38 -7.18
C GLU A 80 -7.63 4.91 -7.49
N SER A 81 -7.72 4.06 -6.45
CA SER A 81 -8.03 2.64 -6.62
C SER A 81 -9.53 2.39 -6.49
N SER A 82 -10.24 2.41 -7.62
CA SER A 82 -11.68 2.12 -7.69
C SER A 82 -12.54 3.02 -6.79
N GLY A 83 -12.12 4.28 -6.59
CA GLY A 83 -12.87 5.26 -5.80
C GLY A 83 -12.99 4.95 -4.32
N GLY A 84 -12.09 4.13 -3.76
CA GLY A 84 -12.12 3.73 -2.34
C GLY A 84 -11.75 4.84 -1.35
N ASP A 85 -11.81 4.49 -0.08
CA ASP A 85 -11.42 5.34 1.05
C ASP A 85 -10.78 4.51 2.19
N LEU A 86 -10.86 4.99 3.44
CA LEU A 86 -10.21 4.36 4.60
C LEU A 86 -11.24 4.01 5.71
N ASP A 87 -12.47 3.65 5.34
CA ASP A 87 -13.54 3.30 6.29
C ASP A 87 -13.60 1.80 6.66
N GLY A 88 -12.75 0.98 6.05
CA GLY A 88 -12.82 -0.48 6.10
C GLY A 88 -12.26 -1.20 4.88
N ASP A 89 -11.91 -0.44 3.83
CA ASP A 89 -11.40 -0.97 2.56
C ASP A 89 -10.18 -1.90 2.72
N ILE A 90 -10.26 -3.02 1.98
CA ILE A 90 -9.20 -4.03 1.89
C ILE A 90 -8.56 -3.96 0.51
N TYR A 91 -7.23 -3.84 0.51
CA TYR A 91 -6.41 -3.76 -0.68
C TYR A 91 -5.67 -5.07 -0.94
N PHE A 92 -5.64 -5.49 -2.20
CA PHE A 92 -4.64 -6.40 -2.72
C PHE A 92 -3.30 -5.66 -2.75
N VAL A 93 -2.28 -6.25 -2.13
CA VAL A 93 -0.92 -5.72 -2.09
C VAL A 93 0.04 -6.82 -2.52
N CYS A 94 0.85 -6.56 -3.54
CA CYS A 94 1.77 -7.54 -4.12
C CYS A 94 3.10 -6.90 -4.52
N TRP A 95 4.19 -7.63 -4.32
CA TRP A 95 5.55 -7.21 -4.69
C TRP A 95 6.26 -8.24 -5.57
N ASP A 96 5.49 -9.17 -6.15
CA ASP A 96 5.99 -10.09 -7.15
C ASP A 96 6.36 -9.32 -8.43
N PRO A 97 7.63 -9.36 -8.88
CA PRO A 97 8.07 -8.68 -10.09
C PRO A 97 7.24 -9.01 -11.33
N ASP A 98 6.74 -10.25 -11.45
CA ASP A 98 5.98 -10.71 -12.62
C ASP A 98 4.55 -10.16 -12.64
N LEU A 99 4.04 -9.72 -11.48
CA LEU A 99 2.72 -9.11 -11.33
C LEU A 99 2.76 -7.58 -11.35
N ILE A 100 3.94 -6.96 -11.45
CA ILE A 100 4.08 -5.51 -11.60
C ILE A 100 3.88 -5.14 -13.09
N PRO A 101 2.87 -4.32 -13.44
CA PRO A 101 2.66 -3.89 -14.81
C PRO A 101 3.87 -3.14 -15.38
N SER A 102 4.28 -3.51 -16.60
CA SER A 102 5.37 -2.84 -17.31
C SER A 102 4.97 -1.47 -17.88
N LYS A 103 3.67 -1.19 -18.00
CA LYS A 103 3.10 0.08 -18.43
C LYS A 103 2.06 0.55 -17.43
N GLN A 104 2.07 1.84 -17.13
CA GLN A 104 1.06 2.55 -16.33
C GLN A 104 0.31 3.52 -17.24
N ILE A 105 -0.97 3.75 -16.96
CA ILE A 105 -1.85 4.65 -17.72
C ILE A 105 -1.92 5.99 -17.01
#